data_AF-A0A453BWF2-F1
#
_entry.id   AF-A0A453BWF2-F1
#
_cell.length_a   1.000
_cell.length_b   1.000
_cell.length_c   1.000
_cell.angle_alpha   90.00
_cell.angle_beta   90.00
_cell.angle_gamma   90.00
#
_symmetry.space_group_name_H-M   'P 1'
#
loop_
_entity.id
_entity.type
_entity.pdbx_description
1 polymer ?
#
loop_
_entity_poly.entity_id
_entity_poly.type
_entity_poly.pdbx_seq_one_letter_code
_entity_poly.pdbx_strand_id
1 'polypeptide(L)'
;YVFIVLYANDNGDGGTFALYSLISRYAKIRLIPDQQVEDAAVSNYHIEAPSSQLKRAQWLKQKLESSKAAKIVLFTLTILGTSMVIGDGTLTPAISVLSAVSGIREKAPSLTQTQVVLISVAILFMLFSVQRFGTDKVGYTFAPVISVWFLLIAGIGMYNLVVHDVGVLRAFNPMYIVQYFIRNGKSGWVSLGGIILCVTGTEGMFADLGHFNIRAVQLSFNGILFPSVALCYIGQAAYLRKFPDNVANTFYRSIPAPMFWPTFIVAILAAIIASQAMLSGAFAILSKALSLGCMPRVRVIHTSHKYEGQVYIPEVNFLMGLASIVVTVAFRTTTSIGHAYG
;
A
#
# COMPACT_ATOMS: atom_id res chain seq x y z
N TYR A 1 3.52 11.54 -7.31
CA TYR A 1 2.75 11.22 -6.10
C TYR A 1 3.32 11.90 -4.86
N VAL A 2 4.51 11.51 -4.41
CA VAL A 2 5.15 11.93 -3.14
C VAL A 2 5.30 13.45 -2.94
N PHE A 3 5.50 14.23 -4.00
CA PHE A 3 5.62 15.69 -3.92
C PHE A 3 4.30 16.45 -3.93
N ILE A 4 3.19 15.79 -4.24
CA ILE A 4 1.88 16.44 -4.44
C ILE A 4 0.88 15.90 -3.42
N VAL A 5 0.67 14.58 -3.41
CA VAL A 5 -0.41 13.95 -2.64
C VAL A 5 -0.12 13.96 -1.13
N LEU A 6 1.14 13.84 -0.71
CA LEU A 6 1.49 13.85 0.72
C LEU A 6 1.22 15.20 1.40
N TYR A 7 1.10 16.30 0.64
CA TYR A 7 0.70 17.60 1.18
C TYR A 7 -0.82 17.75 1.36
N ALA A 8 -1.61 16.83 0.80
CA ALA A 8 -3.06 16.80 0.98
C ALA A 8 -3.44 16.05 2.27
N ASN A 9 -2.94 16.52 3.42
CA ASN A 9 -3.15 15.91 4.75
C ASN A 9 -3.92 16.86 5.69
N ASP A 10 -4.45 16.32 6.80
CA ASP A 10 -5.08 17.07 7.89
C ASP A 10 -4.15 17.09 9.11
N ASN A 11 -3.39 18.18 9.28
CA ASN A 11 -2.44 18.34 10.40
C ASN A 11 -1.44 17.18 10.55
N GLY A 12 -1.01 16.58 9.43
CA GLY A 12 -0.11 15.43 9.41
C GLY A 12 -0.81 14.08 9.25
N ASP A 13 -2.12 13.99 9.47
CA ASP A 13 -2.89 12.77 9.19
C ASP A 13 -3.26 12.67 7.70
N GLY A 14 -2.98 11.53 7.08
CA GLY A 14 -3.36 11.26 5.69
C GLY A 14 -4.49 10.23 5.59
N GLY A 15 -4.85 9.88 4.35
CA GLY A 15 -5.93 8.96 4.06
C GLY A 15 -7.27 9.64 3.73
N THR A 16 -8.18 8.86 3.16
CA THR A 16 -9.52 9.30 2.73
C THR A 16 -10.35 9.87 3.87
N PHE A 17 -10.17 9.34 5.09
CA PHE A 17 -10.83 9.86 6.29
C PHE A 17 -10.25 11.17 6.80
N ALA A 18 -8.93 11.37 6.75
CA ALA A 18 -8.34 12.65 7.15
C ALA A 18 -8.84 13.77 6.22
N LEU A 19 -8.90 13.52 4.92
CA LEU A 19 -9.51 14.41 3.94
C LEU A 19 -10.99 14.67 4.23
N TYR A 20 -11.77 13.65 4.54
CA TYR A 20 -13.18 13.80 4.91
C TYR A 20 -13.36 14.60 6.22
N SER A 21 -12.51 14.35 7.23
CA SER A 21 -12.50 15.07 8.50
C SER A 21 -12.18 16.55 8.28
N LEU A 22 -11.12 16.86 7.51
CA LEU A 22 -10.74 18.22 7.14
C LEU A 22 -11.90 18.94 6.44
N ILE A 23 -12.47 18.32 5.41
CA ILE A 23 -13.61 18.88 4.67
C ILE A 23 -14.80 19.10 5.60
N SER A 24 -15.09 18.14 6.47
CA SER A 24 -16.22 18.21 7.42
C SER A 24 -16.00 19.25 8.53
N ARG A 25 -14.76 19.45 8.99
CA ARG A 25 -14.33 20.43 10.00
C ARG A 25 -14.47 21.85 9.46
N TYR A 26 -14.01 22.08 8.24
CA TYR A 26 -14.08 23.41 7.63
C TYR A 26 -15.46 23.78 7.09
N ALA A 27 -16.29 22.81 6.71
CA ALA A 27 -17.57 23.06 6.07
C ALA A 27 -18.81 22.59 6.85
N LYS A 28 -18.74 22.37 8.18
CA LYS A 28 -19.90 21.96 9.02
C LYS A 28 -20.82 20.90 8.36
N ILE A 29 -20.23 19.95 7.63
CA ILE A 29 -20.95 18.94 6.83
C ILE A 29 -21.30 17.70 7.68
N ARG A 30 -20.93 17.68 8.97
CA ARG A 30 -21.04 16.48 9.82
C ARG A 30 -22.51 16.04 10.00
N LEU A 31 -22.78 14.79 9.63
CA LEU A 31 -24.07 14.08 9.83
C LEU A 31 -24.17 13.44 11.22
N ILE A 32 -23.05 13.25 11.92
CA ILE A 32 -22.96 12.64 13.25
C ILE A 32 -22.17 13.61 14.16
N PRO A 33 -22.68 13.97 15.35
CA PRO A 33 -21.97 14.84 16.29
C PRO A 33 -20.92 14.05 17.06
N ASP A 34 -19.69 14.57 17.18
CA ASP A 34 -18.67 14.00 18.08
C ASP A 34 -18.14 15.04 19.07
N GLN A 35 -17.80 14.58 20.28
CA GLN A 35 -17.53 15.32 21.52
C GLN A 35 -16.03 15.64 21.74
N GLN A 36 -15.25 15.94 20.69
CA GLN A 36 -13.85 16.38 20.89
C GLN A 36 -13.77 17.89 21.17
N VAL A 37 -13.37 18.23 22.40
CA VAL A 37 -13.26 19.59 22.95
C VAL A 37 -12.18 20.44 22.26
N GLU A 38 -11.25 19.82 21.53
CA GLU A 38 -10.16 20.52 20.83
C GLU A 38 -10.62 21.23 19.52
N ASP A 39 -11.81 20.89 19.01
CA ASP A 39 -12.37 21.52 17.79
C ASP A 39 -12.94 22.93 18.04
N ALA A 40 -13.07 23.36 19.30
CA ALA A 40 -13.59 24.69 19.65
C ALA A 40 -12.53 25.82 19.58
N ALA A 41 -11.24 25.48 19.55
CA ALA A 41 -10.16 26.46 19.71
C ALA A 41 -9.57 27.01 18.39
N VAL A 42 -9.87 26.42 17.24
CA VAL A 42 -9.24 26.78 15.94
C VAL A 42 -10.03 27.86 15.18
N SER A 43 -11.16 28.36 15.71
CA SER A 43 -11.96 29.39 15.06
C SER A 43 -11.42 30.82 15.21
N ASN A 44 -10.29 31.02 15.90
CA ASN A 44 -9.78 32.34 16.27
C ASN A 44 -8.45 32.67 15.57
N TYR A 45 -8.36 32.53 14.25
CA TYR A 45 -7.26 33.14 13.48
C TYR A 45 -7.75 34.26 12.58
N HIS A 46 -7.07 35.39 12.69
CA HIS A 46 -7.37 36.71 12.13
C HIS A 46 -7.57 36.71 10.61
N ILE A 47 -8.50 37.57 10.18
CA ILE A 47 -8.92 37.81 8.80
C ILE A 47 -7.88 38.71 8.10
N GLU A 48 -7.13 38.15 7.17
CA GLU A 48 -6.46 38.91 6.09
C GLU A 48 -7.21 38.73 4.75
N ALA A 49 -7.09 39.73 3.87
CA ALA A 49 -7.96 39.98 2.71
C ALA A 49 -8.22 38.76 1.78
N PRO A 50 -9.43 38.64 1.18
CA PRO A 50 -9.85 37.41 0.51
C PRO A 50 -9.18 37.24 -0.85
N SER A 51 -8.25 36.30 -0.94
CA SER A 51 -7.77 35.78 -2.23
C SER A 51 -8.91 35.12 -3.01
N SER A 52 -8.81 35.07 -4.34
CA SER A 52 -9.80 34.43 -5.22
C SER A 52 -10.03 32.94 -4.88
N GLN A 53 -9.02 32.28 -4.30
CA GLN A 53 -9.11 30.93 -3.74
C GLN A 53 -9.99 30.86 -2.50
N LEU A 54 -9.92 31.85 -1.60
CA LEU A 54 -10.74 31.92 -0.39
C LEU A 54 -12.23 32.07 -0.72
N LYS A 55 -12.56 32.89 -1.73
CA LYS A 55 -13.95 33.03 -2.23
C LYS A 55 -14.48 31.74 -2.84
N ARG A 56 -13.67 31.02 -3.62
CA ARG A 56 -14.03 29.69 -4.16
C ARG A 56 -14.26 28.68 -3.04
N ALA A 57 -13.40 28.66 -2.02
CA ALA A 57 -13.54 27.76 -0.87
C ALA A 57 -14.80 28.06 -0.06
N GLN A 58 -15.11 29.34 0.18
CA GLN A 58 -16.35 29.76 0.87
C GLN A 58 -17.61 29.42 0.07
N TRP A 59 -17.59 29.61 -1.25
CA TRP A 59 -18.72 29.24 -2.12
C TRP A 59 -18.95 27.72 -2.14
N LEU A 60 -17.87 26.93 -2.26
CA LEU A 60 -17.93 25.46 -2.17
C LEU A 60 -18.49 25.01 -0.82
N LYS A 61 -17.98 25.58 0.28
CA LYS A 61 -18.45 25.34 1.64
C LYS A 61 -19.96 25.60 1.77
N GLN A 62 -20.44 26.74 1.29
CA GLN A 62 -21.85 27.12 1.40
C GLN A 62 -22.77 26.20 0.57
N LYS A 63 -22.31 25.72 -0.59
CA LYS A 63 -23.02 24.71 -1.39
C LYS A 63 -23.04 23.33 -0.73
N LEU A 64 -21.93 22.93 -0.10
CA LEU A 64 -21.81 21.66 0.64
C LEU A 64 -22.65 21.66 1.94
N GLU A 65 -22.70 22.78 2.65
CA GLU A 65 -23.50 22.95 3.88
C GLU A 65 -25.01 22.89 3.62
N SER A 66 -25.45 23.53 2.53
CA SER A 66 -26.88 23.66 2.18
C SER A 66 -27.47 22.42 1.53
N SER A 67 -26.66 21.61 0.83
CA SER A 67 -27.17 20.45 0.09
C SER A 67 -27.11 19.15 0.90
N LYS A 68 -28.27 18.62 1.30
CA LYS A 68 -28.39 17.30 1.94
C LYS A 68 -27.85 16.18 1.05
N ALA A 69 -28.03 16.29 -0.27
CA ALA A 69 -27.49 15.34 -1.25
C ALA A 69 -25.95 15.35 -1.27
N ALA A 70 -25.32 16.52 -1.16
CA ALA A 70 -23.86 16.60 -1.10
C ALA A 70 -23.30 15.93 0.15
N LYS A 71 -23.97 16.05 1.31
CA LYS A 71 -23.58 15.35 2.54
C LYS A 71 -23.67 13.83 2.39
N ILE A 72 -24.76 13.33 1.79
CA ILE A 72 -24.96 11.89 1.54
C ILE A 72 -23.91 11.35 0.56
N VAL A 73 -23.64 12.07 -0.53
CA VAL A 73 -22.61 11.68 -1.51
C VAL A 73 -21.24 11.65 -0.86
N LEU A 74 -20.88 12.68 -0.07
CA LEU A 74 -19.60 12.73 0.64
C LEU A 74 -19.44 11.55 1.59
N PHE A 75 -20.47 11.27 2.40
CA PHE A 75 -20.50 10.14 3.34
C PHE A 75 -20.38 8.78 2.62
N THR A 76 -21.13 8.60 1.52
CA THR A 76 -21.10 7.35 0.73
C THR A 76 -19.73 7.13 0.11
N LEU A 77 -19.11 8.18 -0.44
CA LEU A 77 -17.75 8.13 -0.99
C LEU A 77 -16.72 7.78 0.09
N THR A 78 -16.87 8.31 1.30
CA THR A 78 -15.97 8.00 2.42
C THR A 78 -16.10 6.55 2.86
N ILE A 79 -17.33 6.02 3.03
CA ILE A 79 -17.54 4.60 3.35
C ILE A 79 -16.97 3.71 2.24
N LEU A 80 -17.23 4.06 0.98
CA LEU A 80 -16.74 3.32 -0.17
C LEU A 80 -15.20 3.29 -0.19
N GLY A 81 -14.54 4.45 -0.04
CA GLY A 81 -13.09 4.53 0.05
C GLY A 81 -12.51 3.74 1.23
N THR A 82 -13.20 3.73 2.37
CA THR A 82 -12.81 2.93 3.55
C THR A 82 -12.90 1.44 3.27
N SER A 83 -14.01 1.00 2.66
CA SER A 83 -14.20 -0.41 2.30
C SER A 83 -13.15 -0.90 1.30
N MET A 84 -12.73 -0.03 0.37
CA MET A 84 -11.64 -0.31 -0.56
C MET A 84 -10.31 -0.49 0.17
N VAL A 85 -9.97 0.37 1.14
CA VAL A 85 -8.74 0.22 1.95
C VAL A 85 -8.77 -1.04 2.82
N ILE A 86 -9.93 -1.42 3.37
CA ILE A 86 -10.06 -2.69 4.11
C ILE A 86 -9.89 -3.89 3.16
N GLY A 87 -10.45 -3.82 1.95
CA GLY A 87 -10.26 -4.81 0.90
C GLY A 87 -8.78 -4.97 0.53
N ASP A 88 -8.09 -3.85 0.31
CA ASP A 88 -6.65 -3.79 0.06
C ASP A 88 -5.84 -4.40 1.21
N GLY A 89 -6.14 -4.02 2.46
CA GLY A 89 -5.51 -4.60 3.65
C GLY A 89 -5.74 -6.10 3.82
N THR A 90 -6.78 -6.66 3.18
CA THR A 90 -7.08 -8.10 3.17
C THR A 90 -6.37 -8.83 2.02
N LEU A 91 -6.30 -8.22 0.84
CA LEU A 91 -5.68 -8.82 -0.34
C LEU A 91 -4.15 -8.73 -0.32
N THR A 92 -3.59 -7.66 0.25
CA THR A 92 -2.12 -7.44 0.31
C THR A 92 -1.37 -8.57 1.01
N PRO A 93 -1.78 -9.05 2.21
CA PRO A 93 -1.12 -10.18 2.85
C PRO A 93 -1.19 -11.46 1.99
N ALA A 94 -2.34 -11.71 1.37
CA ALA A 94 -2.54 -12.89 0.53
C ALA A 94 -1.61 -12.88 -0.69
N ILE A 95 -1.55 -11.77 -1.45
CA ILE A 95 -0.74 -11.68 -2.66
C ILE A 95 0.76 -11.64 -2.34
N SER A 96 1.15 -10.90 -1.29
CA SER A 96 2.56 -10.70 -0.94
C SER A 96 3.19 -11.97 -0.38
N VAL A 97 2.52 -12.66 0.56
CA VAL A 97 3.04 -13.91 1.13
C VAL A 97 3.03 -15.03 0.08
N LEU A 98 1.97 -15.15 -0.73
CA LEU A 98 1.94 -16.15 -1.79
C LEU A 98 3.04 -15.91 -2.84
N SER A 99 3.28 -14.66 -3.24
CA SER A 99 4.34 -14.30 -4.19
C SER A 99 5.73 -14.59 -3.63
N ALA A 100 5.97 -14.26 -2.36
CA ALA A 100 7.23 -14.57 -1.68
C ALA A 100 7.49 -16.09 -1.63
N VAL A 101 6.51 -16.87 -1.17
CA VAL A 101 6.67 -18.32 -1.02
C VAL A 101 6.76 -19.04 -2.37
N SER A 102 6.08 -18.55 -3.40
CA SER A 102 6.08 -19.18 -4.74
C SER A 102 7.48 -19.33 -5.33
N GLY A 103 8.45 -18.50 -4.91
CA GLY A 103 9.85 -18.62 -5.31
C GLY A 103 10.50 -19.96 -4.97
N ILE A 104 10.02 -20.67 -3.95
CA ILE A 104 10.58 -21.97 -3.53
C ILE A 104 10.56 -23.00 -4.65
N ARG A 105 9.58 -22.89 -5.58
CA ARG A 105 9.43 -23.80 -6.72
C ARG A 105 10.61 -23.74 -7.69
N GLU A 106 11.40 -22.67 -7.67
CA GLU A 106 12.60 -22.53 -8.51
C GLU A 106 13.74 -23.44 -8.05
N LYS A 107 13.83 -23.75 -6.74
CA LYS A 107 14.84 -24.69 -6.19
C LYS A 107 14.26 -26.05 -5.81
N ALA A 108 12.96 -26.16 -5.65
CA ALA A 108 12.25 -27.39 -5.36
C ALA A 108 11.06 -27.55 -6.33
N PRO A 109 11.32 -27.92 -7.61
CA PRO A 109 10.27 -28.05 -8.63
C PRO A 109 9.28 -29.20 -8.35
N SER A 110 9.64 -30.13 -7.45
CA SER A 110 8.76 -31.20 -6.98
C SER A 110 7.62 -30.70 -6.07
N LEU A 111 7.69 -29.47 -5.56
CA LEU A 111 6.62 -28.89 -4.76
C LEU A 111 5.40 -28.59 -5.62
N THR A 112 4.28 -29.18 -5.23
CA THR A 112 2.97 -28.91 -5.84
C THR A 112 2.47 -27.51 -5.48
N GLN A 113 1.63 -26.93 -6.34
CA GLN A 113 1.00 -25.64 -6.06
C GLN A 113 0.23 -25.67 -4.74
N THR A 114 -0.40 -26.79 -4.40
CA THR A 114 -1.11 -26.99 -3.14
C THR A 114 -0.18 -26.86 -1.93
N GLN A 115 1.03 -27.43 -2.00
CA GLN A 115 2.00 -27.31 -0.90
C GLN A 115 2.47 -25.87 -0.72
N VAL A 116 2.71 -25.13 -1.81
CA VAL A 116 3.05 -23.70 -1.74
C VAL A 116 1.94 -22.90 -1.06
N VAL A 117 0.69 -23.13 -1.47
CA VAL A 117 -0.48 -22.49 -0.87
C VAL A 117 -0.59 -22.81 0.63
N LEU A 118 -0.37 -24.06 1.04
CA LEU A 118 -0.40 -24.45 2.46
C LEU A 118 0.70 -23.78 3.27
N ILE A 119 1.91 -23.65 2.72
CA ILE A 119 3.01 -22.91 3.37
C ILE A 119 2.63 -21.43 3.53
N SER A 120 2.05 -20.81 2.49
CA SER A 120 1.56 -19.43 2.57
C SER A 120 0.47 -19.26 3.62
N VAL A 121 -0.48 -20.19 3.70
CA VAL A 121 -1.54 -20.18 4.74
C VAL A 121 -0.95 -20.30 6.14
N ALA A 122 0.06 -21.15 6.35
CA ALA A 122 0.73 -21.26 7.64
C ALA A 122 1.44 -19.95 8.04
N ILE A 123 2.10 -19.28 7.09
CA ILE A 123 2.73 -17.97 7.32
C ILE A 123 1.68 -16.90 7.63
N LEU A 124 0.56 -16.86 6.89
CA LEU A 124 -0.55 -15.94 7.17
C LEU A 124 -1.13 -16.18 8.55
N PHE A 125 -1.42 -17.42 8.91
CA PHE A 125 -1.93 -17.77 10.23
C PHE A 125 -0.99 -17.30 11.34
N MET A 126 0.32 -17.55 11.19
CA MET A 126 1.33 -17.06 12.14
C MET A 126 1.35 -15.53 12.20
N LEU A 127 1.33 -14.87 11.04
CA LEU A 127 1.32 -13.41 10.91
C LEU A 127 0.15 -12.82 11.70
N PHE A 128 -1.07 -13.25 11.42
CA PHE A 128 -2.29 -12.75 12.06
C PHE A 128 -2.40 -13.13 13.55
N SER A 129 -1.76 -14.22 13.98
CA SER A 129 -1.70 -14.62 15.40
C SER A 129 -0.77 -13.74 16.23
N VAL A 130 0.34 -13.28 15.62
CA VAL A 130 1.36 -12.46 16.30
C VAL A 130 0.96 -10.97 16.39
N GLN A 131 -0.05 -10.53 15.62
CA GLN A 131 -0.53 -9.14 15.59
C GLN A 131 -0.86 -8.55 16.96
N ARG A 132 -1.35 -9.37 17.90
CA ARG A 132 -1.72 -8.96 19.26
C ARG A 132 -0.56 -8.36 20.06
N PHE A 133 0.69 -8.64 19.69
CA PHE A 133 1.87 -8.15 20.38
C PHE A 133 2.25 -6.71 20.00
N GLY A 134 1.56 -6.12 19.01
CA GLY A 134 1.73 -4.75 18.58
C GLY A 134 3.01 -4.51 17.77
N THR A 135 3.05 -3.39 17.06
CA THR A 135 4.18 -2.96 16.22
C THR A 135 5.29 -2.29 17.01
N ASP A 136 5.01 -1.75 18.20
CA ASP A 136 5.96 -1.01 19.02
C ASP A 136 7.22 -1.80 19.41
N LYS A 137 7.10 -3.11 19.68
CA LYS A 137 8.26 -3.95 20.02
C LYS A 137 9.03 -4.49 18.81
N VAL A 138 8.40 -4.52 17.63
CA VAL A 138 8.95 -5.19 16.44
C VAL A 138 9.44 -4.19 15.38
N GLY A 139 8.98 -2.93 15.44
CA GLY A 139 9.31 -1.87 14.48
C GLY A 139 10.81 -1.60 14.34
N TYR A 140 11.60 -1.76 15.40
CA TYR A 140 13.07 -1.60 15.35
C TYR A 140 13.75 -2.66 14.47
N THR A 141 13.17 -3.86 14.35
CA THR A 141 13.71 -4.94 13.51
C THR A 141 13.27 -4.80 12.06
N PHE A 142 12.19 -4.05 11.78
CA PHE A 142 11.66 -3.89 10.42
C PHE A 142 12.59 -3.08 9.51
N ALA A 143 13.12 -1.97 10.01
CA ALA A 143 13.96 -1.08 9.20
C ALA A 143 15.23 -1.76 8.66
N PRO A 144 16.01 -2.53 9.45
CA PRO A 144 17.14 -3.29 8.93
C PRO A 144 16.75 -4.32 7.87
N VAL A 145 15.68 -5.08 8.10
CA VAL A 145 15.23 -6.12 7.15
C VAL A 145 14.82 -5.51 5.81
N ILE A 146 14.03 -4.43 5.84
CA ILE A 146 13.60 -3.72 4.63
C ILE A 146 14.77 -3.04 3.93
N SER A 147 15.75 -2.53 4.67
CA SER A 147 16.98 -1.97 4.08
C SER A 147 17.78 -3.04 3.34
N VAL A 148 17.97 -4.22 3.94
CA VAL A 148 18.61 -5.38 3.29
C VAL A 148 17.82 -5.81 2.06
N TRP A 149 16.48 -5.86 2.14
CA TRP A 149 15.62 -6.17 1.00
C TRP A 149 15.87 -5.22 -0.18
N PHE A 150 15.84 -3.91 0.06
CA PHE A 150 16.06 -2.91 -0.99
C PHE A 150 17.47 -3.01 -1.59
N LEU A 151 18.50 -3.21 -0.76
CA LEU A 151 19.86 -3.43 -1.24
C LEU A 151 19.98 -4.69 -2.10
N LEU A 152 19.33 -5.79 -1.71
CA LEU A 152 19.35 -7.04 -2.46
C LEU A 152 18.68 -6.87 -3.83
N ILE A 153 17.48 -6.30 -3.91
CA ILE A 153 16.81 -6.12 -5.20
C ILE A 153 17.53 -5.11 -6.09
N ALA A 154 18.12 -4.05 -5.51
CA ALA A 154 18.93 -3.09 -6.25
C ALA A 154 20.20 -3.73 -6.81
N GLY A 155 20.90 -4.51 -5.98
CA GLY A 155 22.12 -5.22 -6.37
C GLY A 155 21.87 -6.28 -7.45
N ILE A 156 20.81 -7.08 -7.30
CA ILE A 156 20.41 -8.08 -8.32
C ILE A 156 19.96 -7.38 -9.61
N GLY A 157 19.19 -6.29 -9.50
CA GLY A 157 18.77 -5.50 -10.65
C GLY A 157 19.97 -4.94 -11.43
N MET A 158 20.95 -4.39 -10.71
CA MET A 158 22.19 -3.86 -11.30
C MET A 158 23.03 -4.97 -11.94
N TYR A 159 23.18 -6.12 -11.27
CA TYR A 159 23.86 -7.28 -11.82
C TYR A 159 23.22 -7.74 -13.13
N ASN A 160 21.89 -7.87 -13.15
CA ASN A 160 21.16 -8.32 -14.33
C ASN A 160 21.25 -7.33 -15.49
N LEU A 161 21.24 -6.04 -15.20
CA LEU A 161 21.44 -5.00 -16.20
C LEU A 161 22.81 -5.11 -16.88
N VAL A 162 23.88 -5.31 -16.10
CA VAL A 162 25.25 -5.40 -16.62
C VAL A 162 25.49 -6.71 -17.38
N VAL A 163 24.99 -7.84 -16.86
CA VAL A 163 25.26 -9.18 -17.40
C VAL A 163 24.35 -9.53 -18.57
N HIS A 164 23.08 -9.13 -18.53
CA HIS A 164 22.12 -9.52 -19.57
C HIS A 164 22.08 -8.52 -20.71
N ASP A 165 21.67 -7.27 -20.48
CA ASP A 165 21.62 -6.26 -21.54
C ASP A 165 21.42 -4.82 -21.01
N VAL A 166 22.45 -3.98 -21.19
CA VAL A 166 22.40 -2.54 -20.88
C VAL A 166 21.52 -1.77 -21.87
N GLY A 167 21.26 -2.34 -23.05
CA GLY A 167 20.41 -1.75 -24.09
C GLY A 167 18.96 -1.51 -23.65
N VAL A 168 18.50 -2.16 -22.58
CA VAL A 168 17.17 -1.94 -21.98
C VAL A 168 16.98 -0.49 -21.51
N LEU A 169 18.05 0.22 -21.14
CA LEU A 169 17.96 1.64 -20.77
C LEU A 169 17.44 2.54 -21.90
N ARG A 170 17.48 2.08 -23.15
CA ARG A 170 16.84 2.80 -24.27
C ARG A 170 15.33 2.95 -24.08
N ALA A 171 14.69 2.09 -23.27
CA ALA A 171 13.27 2.18 -22.96
C ALA A 171 12.86 3.49 -22.26
N PHE A 172 13.81 4.23 -21.67
CA PHE A 172 13.54 5.58 -21.15
C PHE A 172 13.27 6.62 -22.23
N ASN A 173 13.60 6.33 -23.49
CA ASN A 173 13.22 7.20 -24.59
C ASN A 173 11.70 7.08 -24.84
N PRO A 174 10.91 8.16 -24.70
CA PRO A 174 9.46 8.13 -24.86
C PRO A 174 9.00 7.70 -26.26
N MET A 175 9.88 7.73 -27.26
CA MET A 175 9.55 7.21 -28.59
C MET A 175 9.17 5.72 -28.56
N TYR A 176 9.74 4.91 -27.67
CA TYR A 176 9.43 3.48 -27.59
C TYR A 176 8.01 3.21 -27.10
N ILE A 177 7.50 4.00 -26.16
CA ILE A 177 6.12 3.82 -25.70
C ILE A 177 5.12 4.27 -26.77
N VAL A 178 5.44 5.31 -27.55
CA VAL A 178 4.63 5.72 -28.70
C VAL A 178 4.61 4.62 -29.77
N GLN A 179 5.78 4.08 -30.13
CA GLN A 179 5.87 2.96 -31.07
C GLN A 179 5.15 1.70 -30.57
N TYR A 180 5.20 1.44 -29.26
CA TYR A 180 4.48 0.33 -28.64
C TYR A 180 2.96 0.47 -28.83
N PHE A 181 2.40 1.66 -28.60
CA PHE A 181 0.98 1.92 -28.81
C PHE A 181 0.58 1.86 -30.28
N ILE A 182 1.41 2.37 -31.19
CA ILE A 182 1.15 2.27 -32.65
C ILE A 182 1.11 0.81 -33.09
N ARG A 183 2.04 -0.03 -32.59
CA ARG A 183 2.13 -1.45 -32.97
C ARG A 183 1.01 -2.30 -32.36
N ASN A 184 0.67 -2.07 -31.11
CA ASN A 184 -0.20 -2.96 -30.33
C ASN A 184 -1.65 -2.45 -30.19
N GLY A 185 -1.92 -1.19 -30.56
CA GLY A 185 -3.26 -0.60 -30.54
C GLY A 185 -3.99 -0.83 -29.20
N LYS A 186 -5.19 -1.43 -29.27
CA LYS A 186 -6.01 -1.74 -28.09
C LYS A 186 -5.33 -2.68 -27.09
N SER A 187 -4.55 -3.66 -27.56
CA SER A 187 -3.83 -4.58 -26.65
C SER A 187 -2.77 -3.86 -25.83
N GLY A 188 -2.15 -2.81 -26.38
CA GLY A 188 -1.20 -1.98 -25.65
C GLY A 188 -1.86 -1.23 -24.50
N TRP A 189 -3.07 -0.70 -24.71
CA TRP A 189 -3.87 -0.06 -23.66
C TRP A 189 -4.25 -1.02 -22.53
N VAL A 190 -4.69 -2.24 -22.86
CA VAL A 190 -5.02 -3.25 -21.84
C VAL A 190 -3.79 -3.63 -21.01
N SER A 191 -2.60 -3.73 -21.63
CA SER A 191 -1.36 -4.05 -20.91
C SER A 191 -0.97 -3.00 -19.86
N LEU A 192 -1.35 -1.73 -20.08
CA LEU A 192 -1.08 -0.64 -19.14
C LEU A 192 -1.84 -0.84 -17.82
N GLY A 193 -2.99 -1.52 -17.85
CA GLY A 193 -3.74 -1.88 -16.65
C GLY A 193 -2.90 -2.73 -15.69
N GLY A 194 -2.13 -3.70 -16.19
CA GLY A 194 -1.25 -4.51 -15.36
C GLY A 194 -0.11 -3.73 -14.69
N ILE A 195 0.26 -2.56 -15.22
CA ILE A 195 1.29 -1.68 -14.63
C ILE A 195 0.74 -0.90 -13.44
N ILE A 196 -0.59 -0.71 -13.35
CA ILE A 196 -1.20 0.05 -12.25
C ILE A 196 -0.94 -0.62 -10.88
N LEU A 197 -0.81 -1.95 -10.88
CA LEU A 197 -0.41 -2.76 -9.74
C LEU A 197 0.99 -2.42 -9.20
N CYS A 198 1.83 -1.69 -9.94
CA CYS A 198 3.11 -1.20 -9.42
C CYS A 198 2.96 0.06 -8.55
N VAL A 199 1.80 0.72 -8.61
CA VAL A 199 1.49 1.96 -7.87
C VAL A 199 0.74 1.66 -6.57
N THR A 200 0.13 0.48 -6.46
CA THR A 200 -0.52 0.01 -5.23
C THR A 200 0.47 0.00 -4.08
N GLY A 201 0.04 0.49 -2.92
CA GLY A 201 0.89 0.76 -1.76
C GLY A 201 1.27 2.23 -1.58
N THR A 202 1.15 3.07 -2.62
CA THR A 202 1.19 4.53 -2.42
C THR A 202 0.00 5.04 -1.59
N GLU A 203 -1.11 4.29 -1.60
CA GLU A 203 -2.27 4.55 -0.74
C GLU A 203 -1.99 4.24 0.74
N GLY A 204 -1.29 3.13 1.04
CA GLY A 204 -0.86 2.79 2.41
C GLY A 204 0.08 3.84 2.98
N MET A 205 1.05 4.29 2.17
CA MET A 205 1.93 5.41 2.53
C MET A 205 1.15 6.70 2.83
N PHE A 206 0.03 6.94 2.14
CA PHE A 206 -0.81 8.11 2.39
C PHE A 206 -1.73 7.90 3.60
N ALA A 207 -2.24 6.69 3.84
CA ALA A 207 -3.04 6.35 5.01
C ALA A 207 -2.25 6.49 6.32
N ASP A 208 -0.97 6.10 6.31
CA ASP A 208 -0.11 6.06 7.50
C ASP A 208 0.66 7.37 7.74
N LEU A 209 0.30 8.46 7.06
CA LEU A 209 1.02 9.74 7.16
C LEU A 209 1.08 10.29 8.60
N GLY A 210 0.04 10.00 9.42
CA GLY A 210 -0.08 10.47 10.80
C GLY A 210 1.07 10.03 11.72
N HIS A 211 1.85 9.04 11.31
CA HIS A 211 2.99 8.51 12.07
C HIS A 211 4.35 9.04 11.64
N PHE A 212 4.44 9.69 10.47
CA PHE A 212 5.71 9.99 9.83
C PHE A 212 5.80 11.44 9.32
N ASN A 213 6.97 12.04 9.47
CA ASN A 213 7.23 13.35 8.87
C ASN A 213 7.29 13.23 7.33
N ILE A 214 6.53 14.07 6.63
CA ILE A 214 6.47 14.15 5.16
C ILE A 214 7.88 14.18 4.54
N ARG A 215 8.80 14.99 5.09
CA ARG A 215 10.17 15.10 4.56
C ARG A 215 10.94 13.78 4.68
N ALA A 216 10.75 13.04 5.77
CA ALA A 216 11.38 11.74 5.94
C ALA A 216 10.86 10.75 4.90
N VAL A 217 9.54 10.71 4.68
CA VAL A 217 8.91 9.89 3.63
C VAL A 217 9.43 10.25 2.24
N GLN A 218 9.54 11.55 1.93
CA GLN A 218 10.06 12.03 0.64
C GLN A 218 11.52 11.60 0.40
N LEU A 219 12.38 11.72 1.42
CA LEU A 219 13.78 11.33 1.33
C LEU A 219 13.93 9.81 1.19
N SER A 220 13.25 9.02 2.01
CA SER A 220 13.31 7.55 1.95
C SER A 220 12.74 7.01 0.64
N PHE A 221 11.65 7.60 0.13
CA PHE A 221 11.06 7.19 -1.13
C PHE A 221 12.00 7.44 -2.31
N ASN A 222 12.50 8.67 -2.45
CA ASN A 222 13.33 9.04 -3.60
C ASN A 222 14.76 8.49 -3.51
N GLY A 223 15.31 8.36 -2.30
CA GLY A 223 16.69 7.92 -2.08
C GLY A 223 16.88 6.41 -2.05
N ILE A 224 15.88 5.64 -1.61
CA ILE A 224 16.01 4.20 -1.39
C ILE A 224 14.97 3.42 -2.18
N LEU A 225 13.68 3.65 -1.92
CA LEU A 225 12.60 2.80 -2.46
C LEU A 225 12.55 2.88 -3.99
N PHE A 226 12.41 4.09 -4.54
CA PHE A 226 12.30 4.30 -5.98
C PHE A 226 13.50 3.75 -6.77
N PRO A 227 14.76 4.11 -6.46
CA PRO A 227 15.91 3.60 -7.22
C PRO A 227 16.05 2.08 -7.11
N SER A 228 15.77 1.49 -5.95
CA SER A 228 15.88 0.03 -5.75
C SER A 228 14.85 -0.75 -6.56
N VAL A 229 13.60 -0.30 -6.54
CA VAL A 229 12.51 -0.94 -7.31
C VAL A 229 12.69 -0.70 -8.81
N ALA A 230 13.09 0.51 -9.22
CA ALA A 230 13.38 0.82 -10.62
C ALA A 230 14.52 -0.07 -11.17
N LEU A 231 15.63 -0.19 -10.43
CA LEU A 231 16.73 -1.09 -10.80
C LEU A 231 16.29 -2.55 -10.89
N CYS A 232 15.44 -3.00 -9.96
CA CYS A 232 14.88 -4.36 -9.99
C CYS A 232 14.11 -4.61 -11.30
N TYR A 233 13.19 -3.72 -11.68
CA TYR A 233 12.41 -3.88 -12.93
C TYR A 233 13.28 -3.77 -14.18
N ILE A 234 14.23 -2.83 -14.21
CA ILE A 234 15.18 -2.70 -15.33
C ILE A 234 16.01 -3.98 -15.48
N GLY A 235 16.51 -4.53 -14.37
CA GLY A 235 17.27 -5.79 -14.37
C GLY A 235 16.43 -6.98 -14.82
N GLN A 236 15.16 -7.07 -14.38
CA GLN A 236 14.24 -8.11 -14.87
C GLN A 236 13.98 -7.99 -16.38
N ALA A 237 13.80 -6.75 -16.89
CA ALA A 237 13.65 -6.52 -18.32
C ALA A 237 14.91 -6.90 -19.12
N ALA A 238 16.11 -6.62 -18.58
CA ALA A 238 17.38 -7.04 -19.17
C ALA A 238 17.48 -8.58 -19.24
N TYR A 239 17.10 -9.27 -18.16
CA TYR A 239 17.03 -10.72 -18.11
C TYR A 239 16.05 -11.30 -19.15
N LEU A 240 14.83 -10.77 -19.22
CA LEU A 240 13.79 -11.24 -20.15
C LEU A 240 14.14 -11.06 -21.62
N ARG A 241 15.02 -10.11 -21.96
CA ARG A 241 15.52 -9.96 -23.33
C ARG A 241 16.30 -11.20 -23.80
N LYS A 242 16.98 -11.89 -22.89
CA LYS A 242 17.70 -13.15 -23.16
C LYS A 242 16.84 -14.39 -22.92
N PHE A 243 15.91 -14.34 -21.96
CA PHE A 243 15.07 -15.47 -21.57
C PHE A 243 13.58 -15.11 -21.62
N PRO A 244 13.00 -14.96 -22.82
CA PRO A 244 11.63 -14.47 -22.98
C PRO A 244 10.56 -15.42 -22.40
N ASP A 245 10.85 -16.71 -22.27
CA ASP A 245 9.89 -17.70 -21.74
C ASP A 245 9.74 -17.65 -20.21
N ASN A 246 10.58 -16.88 -19.52
CA ASN A 246 10.66 -16.88 -18.05
C ASN A 246 9.73 -15.86 -17.36
N VAL A 247 8.80 -15.23 -18.09
CA VAL A 247 7.95 -14.12 -17.61
C VAL A 247 7.30 -14.40 -16.25
N ALA A 248 6.71 -15.58 -16.07
CA ALA A 248 5.94 -15.92 -14.87
C ALA A 248 6.77 -15.94 -13.57
N ASN A 249 8.06 -16.31 -13.65
CA ASN A 249 8.95 -16.48 -12.50
C ASN A 249 10.21 -15.60 -12.61
N THR A 250 10.12 -14.51 -13.37
CA THR A 250 11.26 -13.65 -13.74
C THR A 250 12.08 -13.23 -12.53
N PHE A 251 11.42 -12.76 -11.47
CA PHE A 251 12.09 -12.27 -10.27
C PHE A 251 13.08 -13.32 -9.73
N TYR A 252 12.61 -14.53 -9.39
CA TYR A 252 13.44 -15.59 -8.81
C TYR A 252 14.43 -16.20 -9.80
N ARG A 253 14.05 -16.34 -11.08
CA ARG A 253 14.94 -16.86 -12.14
C ARG A 253 16.08 -15.93 -12.49
N SER A 254 15.89 -14.63 -12.29
CA SER A 254 16.90 -13.62 -12.51
C SER A 254 17.91 -13.49 -11.36
N ILE A 255 17.74 -14.23 -10.26
CA ILE A 255 18.64 -14.17 -9.10
C ILE A 255 19.85 -15.09 -9.33
N PRO A 256 21.09 -14.60 -9.14
CA PRO A 256 22.28 -15.46 -9.17
C PRO A 256 22.18 -16.60 -8.17
N ALA A 257 22.62 -17.80 -8.55
CA ALA A 257 22.45 -19.02 -7.73
C ALA A 257 22.92 -18.88 -6.26
N PRO A 258 24.06 -18.23 -5.93
CA PRO A 258 24.49 -18.04 -4.55
C PRO A 258 23.59 -17.11 -3.73
N MET A 259 22.93 -16.14 -4.40
CA MET A 259 22.10 -15.12 -3.75
C MET A 259 20.63 -15.56 -3.60
N PHE A 260 20.23 -16.69 -4.19
CA PHE A 260 18.84 -17.15 -4.16
C PHE A 260 18.30 -17.31 -2.72
N TRP A 261 18.98 -18.09 -1.88
CA TRP A 261 18.49 -18.38 -0.52
C TRP A 261 18.46 -17.13 0.38
N PRO A 262 19.51 -16.28 0.42
CA PRO A 262 19.44 -15.01 1.12
C PRO A 262 18.27 -14.15 0.67
N THR A 263 18.09 -13.95 -0.64
CA THR A 263 17.01 -13.11 -1.16
C THR A 263 15.63 -13.71 -0.92
N PHE A 264 15.48 -15.04 -1.01
CA PHE A 264 14.23 -15.72 -0.73
C PHE A 264 13.78 -15.55 0.73
N ILE A 265 14.69 -15.73 1.70
CA ILE A 265 14.37 -15.54 3.12
C ILE A 265 13.99 -14.08 3.38
N VAL A 266 14.78 -13.14 2.86
CA VAL A 266 14.50 -11.70 3.04
C VAL A 266 13.20 -11.29 2.34
N ALA A 267 12.85 -11.89 1.19
CA ALA A 267 11.57 -11.66 0.51
C ALA A 267 10.37 -12.07 1.38
N ILE A 268 10.44 -13.23 2.04
CA ILE A 268 9.39 -13.67 2.98
C ILE A 268 9.27 -12.71 4.15
N LEU A 269 10.40 -12.30 4.75
CA LEU A 269 10.40 -11.34 5.85
C LEU A 269 9.84 -9.97 5.42
N ALA A 270 10.22 -9.49 4.24
CA ALA A 270 9.72 -8.24 3.69
C ALA A 270 8.21 -8.32 3.41
N ALA A 271 7.70 -9.44 2.89
CA ALA A 271 6.27 -9.67 2.68
C ALA A 271 5.48 -9.67 4.00
N ILE A 272 6.04 -10.27 5.05
CA ILE A 272 5.44 -10.23 6.40
C ILE A 272 5.38 -8.79 6.90
N ILE A 273 6.48 -8.03 6.80
CA ILE A 273 6.53 -6.62 7.25
C ILE A 273 5.56 -5.74 6.46
N ALA A 274 5.49 -5.90 5.13
CA ALA A 274 4.56 -5.16 4.29
C ALA A 274 3.09 -5.42 4.68
N SER A 275 2.75 -6.67 4.95
CA SER A 275 1.42 -7.08 5.42
C SER A 275 1.08 -6.46 6.79
N GLN A 276 2.06 -6.38 7.69
CA GLN A 276 1.91 -5.76 9.02
C GLN A 276 1.63 -4.27 8.93
N ALA A 277 2.34 -3.55 8.04
CA ALA A 277 2.13 -2.13 7.82
C ALA A 277 0.70 -1.85 7.33
N MET A 278 0.23 -2.59 6.32
CA MET A 278 -1.13 -2.44 5.79
C MET A 278 -2.22 -2.76 6.82
N LEU A 279 -2.01 -3.78 7.67
CA LEU A 279 -2.94 -4.10 8.75
C LEU A 279 -3.00 -2.98 9.80
N SER A 280 -1.86 -2.40 10.15
CA SER A 280 -1.78 -1.26 11.07
C SER A 280 -2.53 -0.05 10.53
N GLY A 281 -2.34 0.28 9.24
CA GLY A 281 -3.08 1.36 8.59
C GLY A 281 -4.58 1.10 8.51
N ALA A 282 -4.99 -0.15 8.26
CA ALA A 282 -6.40 -0.53 8.30
C ALA A 282 -7.02 -0.36 9.70
N PHE A 283 -6.31 -0.73 10.77
CA PHE A 283 -6.77 -0.51 12.13
C PHE A 283 -6.86 0.98 12.49
N ALA A 284 -5.88 1.79 12.07
CA ALA A 284 -5.90 3.23 12.29
C ALA A 284 -7.10 3.90 11.60
N ILE A 285 -7.35 3.56 10.33
CA ILE A 285 -8.50 4.04 9.56
C ILE A 285 -9.82 3.61 10.22
N LEU A 286 -9.92 2.36 10.66
CA LEU A 286 -11.14 1.85 11.27
C LEU A 286 -11.42 2.47 12.65
N SER A 287 -10.38 2.73 13.44
CA SER A 287 -10.49 3.46 14.70
C SER A 287 -11.07 4.86 14.49
N LYS A 288 -10.63 5.58 13.44
CA LYS A 288 -11.18 6.87 13.03
C LYS A 288 -12.62 6.77 12.49
N ALA A 289 -12.96 5.68 11.80
CA ALA A 289 -14.34 5.43 11.36
C ALA A 289 -15.29 5.18 12.53
N LEU A 290 -14.80 4.54 13.61
CA LEU A 290 -15.54 4.27 14.83
C LEU A 290 -15.84 5.53 15.63
N SER A 291 -14.89 6.46 15.77
CA SER A 291 -15.13 7.74 16.46
C SER A 291 -16.20 8.57 15.75
N LEU A 292 -16.27 8.49 14.43
CA LEU A 292 -17.32 9.13 13.62
C LEU A 292 -18.67 8.41 13.65
N GLY A 293 -18.84 7.34 14.44
CA GLY A 293 -20.10 6.60 14.57
C GLY A 293 -20.53 5.81 13.33
N CYS A 294 -19.61 5.56 12.38
CA CYS A 294 -19.90 4.89 11.11
C CYS A 294 -19.89 3.35 11.20
N MET A 295 -19.44 2.80 12.33
CA MET A 295 -19.26 1.37 12.55
C MET A 295 -19.86 0.95 13.90
N PRO A 296 -20.35 -0.30 14.04
CA PRO A 296 -20.77 -0.84 15.34
C PRO A 296 -19.59 -0.86 16.31
N ARG A 297 -19.85 -0.68 17.61
CA ARG A 297 -18.79 -0.58 18.64
C ARG A 297 -17.94 -1.86 18.65
N VAL A 298 -16.67 -1.73 18.27
CA VAL A 298 -15.65 -2.79 18.34
C VAL A 298 -14.66 -2.50 19.46
N ARG A 299 -14.04 -3.52 20.05
CA ARG A 299 -13.06 -3.35 21.12
C ARG A 299 -11.73 -2.84 20.54
N VAL A 300 -11.44 -1.57 20.77
CA VAL A 300 -10.19 -0.91 20.38
C VAL A 300 -9.16 -1.08 21.50
N ILE A 301 -8.02 -1.72 21.21
CA ILE A 301 -6.90 -1.89 22.15
C ILE A 301 -5.74 -1.03 21.64
N HIS A 302 -5.31 -0.03 22.41
CA HIS A 302 -4.13 0.76 22.07
C HIS A 302 -2.87 -0.06 22.40
N THR A 303 -2.04 -0.33 21.39
CA THR A 303 -0.83 -1.15 21.55
C THR A 303 0.39 -0.36 21.99
N SER A 304 0.35 0.97 21.87
CA SER A 304 1.41 1.88 22.35
C SER A 304 0.84 2.89 23.34
N HIS A 305 1.60 3.15 24.41
CA HIS A 305 1.35 4.29 25.30
C HIS A 305 1.87 5.63 24.73
N LYS A 306 2.67 5.59 23.65
CA LYS A 306 3.40 6.75 23.10
C LYS A 306 2.84 7.23 21.75
N TYR A 307 2.17 6.36 21.00
CA TYR A 307 1.61 6.66 19.67
C TYR A 307 0.13 6.28 19.61
N GLU A 308 -0.76 7.28 19.58
CA GLU A 308 -2.22 7.07 19.60
C GLU A 308 -2.75 6.27 18.40
N GLY A 309 -2.11 6.34 17.23
CA GLY A 309 -2.56 5.58 16.05
C GLY A 309 -2.10 4.11 16.02
N GLN A 310 -1.30 3.64 16.98
CA GLN A 310 -1.01 2.21 17.10
C GLN A 310 -2.17 1.49 17.82
N VAL A 311 -3.10 1.01 17.01
CA VAL A 311 -4.35 0.40 17.44
C VAL A 311 -4.41 -1.06 16.99
N TYR A 312 -4.84 -1.95 17.88
CA TYR A 312 -5.17 -3.34 17.59
C TYR A 312 -6.65 -3.59 17.82
N ILE A 313 -7.32 -4.15 16.80
CA ILE A 313 -8.74 -4.52 16.87
C ILE A 313 -8.84 -6.04 16.62
N PRO A 314 -9.01 -6.86 17.68
CA PRO A 314 -8.98 -8.32 17.57
C PRO A 314 -9.96 -8.91 16.55
N GLU A 315 -11.19 -8.39 16.52
CA GLU A 315 -12.26 -8.88 15.64
C GLU A 315 -11.92 -8.63 14.17
N VAL A 316 -11.37 -7.48 13.87
CA VAL A 316 -11.00 -7.07 12.50
C VAL A 316 -9.79 -7.85 12.04
N ASN A 317 -8.80 -8.01 12.92
CA ASN A 317 -7.65 -8.87 12.68
C ASN A 317 -8.08 -10.30 12.30
N PHE A 318 -9.03 -10.87 13.05
CA PHE A 318 -9.53 -12.22 12.78
C PHE A 318 -10.28 -12.28 11.44
N LEU A 319 -11.17 -11.32 11.16
CA LEU A 319 -11.94 -11.28 9.91
C LEU A 319 -11.03 -11.08 8.69
N MET A 320 -10.10 -10.13 8.74
CA MET A 320 -9.12 -9.90 7.68
C MET A 320 -8.23 -11.12 7.49
N GLY A 321 -7.76 -11.74 8.57
CA GLY A 321 -6.94 -12.95 8.49
C GLY A 321 -7.66 -14.13 7.87
N LEU A 322 -8.91 -14.37 8.27
CA LEU A 322 -9.75 -15.40 7.67
C LEU A 322 -9.97 -15.13 6.18
N ALA A 323 -10.29 -13.88 5.82
CA ALA A 323 -10.51 -13.49 4.43
C ALA A 323 -9.23 -13.62 3.58
N SER A 324 -8.06 -13.21 4.08
CA SER A 324 -6.78 -13.40 3.41
C SER A 324 -6.50 -14.89 3.15
N ILE A 325 -6.73 -15.76 4.16
CA ILE A 325 -6.56 -17.22 4.01
C ILE A 325 -7.51 -17.78 2.95
N VAL A 326 -8.79 -17.39 2.99
CA VAL A 326 -9.79 -17.82 2.00
C VAL A 326 -9.36 -17.40 0.59
N VAL A 327 -8.92 -16.16 0.40
CA VAL A 327 -8.41 -15.66 -0.89
C VAL A 327 -7.21 -16.48 -1.35
N THR A 328 -6.23 -16.74 -0.48
CA THR A 328 -5.04 -17.54 -0.84
C THR A 328 -5.42 -18.97 -1.26
N VAL A 329 -6.36 -19.61 -0.57
CA VAL A 329 -6.82 -20.98 -0.88
C VAL A 329 -7.69 -21.03 -2.14
N ALA A 330 -8.53 -20.03 -2.37
CA ALA A 330 -9.46 -19.97 -3.49
C ALA A 330 -8.74 -19.65 -4.81
N PHE A 331 -7.90 -18.60 -4.82
CA PHE A 331 -7.24 -18.14 -6.03
C PHE A 331 -5.97 -18.93 -6.36
N ARG A 332 -5.22 -19.38 -5.34
CA ARG A 332 -4.00 -20.21 -5.43
C ARG A 332 -2.82 -19.64 -6.22
N THR A 333 -3.02 -18.71 -7.15
CA THR A 333 -2.00 -18.13 -8.03
C THR A 333 -1.91 -16.62 -7.82
N THR A 334 -0.70 -16.09 -7.94
CA THR A 334 -0.45 -14.64 -7.81
C THR A 334 -1.10 -13.84 -8.94
N THR A 335 -1.21 -14.42 -10.13
CA THR A 335 -1.85 -13.78 -11.29
C THR A 335 -3.35 -13.58 -11.07
N SER A 336 -4.05 -14.60 -10.57
CA SER A 336 -5.49 -14.51 -10.34
C SER A 336 -5.81 -13.58 -9.16
N ILE A 337 -5.00 -13.56 -8.10
CA ILE A 337 -5.13 -12.56 -7.03
C ILE A 337 -4.82 -11.15 -7.57
N GLY A 338 -3.80 -11.01 -8.43
CA GLY A 338 -3.43 -9.74 -9.04
C GLY A 338 -4.58 -9.11 -9.84
N HIS A 339 -5.34 -9.91 -10.60
CA HIS A 339 -6.54 -9.42 -11.30
C HIS A 339 -7.69 -9.01 -10.38
N ALA A 340 -7.78 -9.58 -9.19
CA ALA A 340 -8.77 -9.15 -8.20
C ALA A 340 -8.30 -7.91 -7.41
N TYR A 341 -6.99 -7.67 -7.39
CA TYR A 341 -6.35 -6.61 -6.63
C TYR A 341 -6.26 -5.28 -7.40
N GLY A 342 -6.11 -5.30 -8.74
CA GLY A 342 -5.90 -4.10 -9.56
C GLY A 342 -6.70 -4.05 -10.85
#